data_AF-A0A6B3ULD6-F1
#
_entry.id   AF-A0A6B3ULD6-F1
#
_cell.length_a   1.000
_cell.length_b   1.000
_cell.length_c   1.000
_cell.angle_alpha   90.00
_cell.angle_beta   90.00
_cell.angle_gamma   90.00
#
_symmetry.space_group_name_H-M   'P 1'
#
loop_
_entity.id
_entity.type
_entity.pdbx_description
1 polymer ?
#
loop_
_entity_poly.entity_id
_entity_poly.type
_entity_poly.pdbx_seq_one_letter_code
_entity_poly.pdbx_strand_id
1 'polypeptide(L)'
;MRRFSIPAWSAVFPAALLLIWPALAVGRPFIFYDSDGYRAAGISILSLLHGIGARLFGGHGPVVESWSMFAAGSAESLSFMGARSPTYGLFLALSEAAGSLWIALYLQALAVAWLVWTWLRAAAPASGVRAYLILVAALAAATSLPFFASFLMPDLFTSVALLGAVLLLVYPDKLSRRSQVAVWLLLAVSLTFHTSNLLALAAVLMLVFAVLVVRTGLRPAARRSAATGAAVLAGLLAAVAYPLAVR
;
A
#
# COMPACT_ATOMS: atom_id res chain seq x y z
N MET A 1 14.91 -39.34 0.45
CA MET A 1 14.75 -38.07 1.19
C MET A 1 14.44 -36.95 0.20
N ARG A 2 13.18 -36.48 0.13
CA ARG A 2 12.83 -35.31 -0.71
C ARG A 2 13.44 -34.08 -0.05
N ARG A 3 14.46 -33.46 -0.66
CA ARG A 3 14.93 -32.13 -0.23
C ARG A 3 13.76 -31.17 -0.44
N PHE A 4 13.17 -30.68 0.64
CA PHE A 4 12.25 -29.55 0.58
C PHE A 4 13.04 -28.35 0.05
N SER A 5 12.89 -28.06 -1.24
CA SER A 5 13.48 -26.86 -1.83
C SER A 5 12.61 -25.68 -1.45
N ILE A 6 13.18 -24.76 -0.66
CA ILE A 6 12.50 -23.53 -0.29
C ILE A 6 12.24 -22.73 -1.59
N PRO A 7 10.98 -22.33 -1.87
CA PRO A 7 10.67 -21.57 -3.07
C PRO A 7 11.42 -20.24 -3.10
N ALA A 8 11.92 -19.84 -4.28
CA ALA A 8 12.71 -18.62 -4.44
C ALA A 8 11.99 -17.34 -3.96
N TRP A 9 10.66 -17.28 -4.08
CA TRP A 9 9.85 -16.15 -3.65
C TRP A 9 9.80 -15.97 -2.13
N SER A 10 10.14 -17.00 -1.35
CA SER A 10 10.19 -16.91 0.12
C SER A 10 11.24 -15.91 0.61
N ALA A 11 12.24 -15.56 -0.22
CA ALA A 11 13.23 -14.54 0.10
C ALA A 11 12.62 -13.16 0.35
N VAL A 12 11.38 -12.93 -0.08
CA VAL A 12 10.63 -11.70 0.16
C VAL A 12 10.40 -11.45 1.66
N PHE A 13 10.19 -12.51 2.46
CA PHE A 13 9.95 -12.37 3.90
C PHE A 13 11.17 -11.84 4.68
N PRO A 14 12.38 -12.44 4.59
CA PRO A 14 13.56 -11.88 5.24
C PRO A 14 13.96 -10.53 4.62
N ALA A 15 13.69 -10.29 3.34
CA ALA A 15 13.89 -8.98 2.74
C ALA A 15 12.98 -7.90 3.37
N ALA A 16 11.74 -8.22 3.69
CA ALA A 16 10.84 -7.31 4.41
C ALA A 16 11.37 -6.99 5.81
N LEU A 17 11.89 -8.00 6.55
CA LEU A 17 12.55 -7.78 7.84
C LEU A 17 13.77 -6.85 7.71
N LEU A 18 14.58 -7.04 6.66
CA LEU A 18 15.72 -6.17 6.38
C LEU A 18 15.28 -4.73 6.10
N LEU A 19 14.15 -4.52 5.41
CA LEU A 19 13.62 -3.18 5.16
C LEU A 19 13.10 -2.48 6.42
N ILE A 20 12.85 -3.19 7.51
CA ILE A 20 12.39 -2.60 8.78
C ILE A 20 13.47 -2.63 9.87
N TRP A 21 14.73 -2.82 9.47
CA TRP A 21 15.86 -2.88 10.41
C TRP A 21 15.92 -1.69 11.39
N PRO A 22 15.58 -0.42 11.03
CA PRO A 22 15.62 0.69 11.97
C PRO A 22 14.61 0.52 13.11
N ALA A 23 13.37 0.11 12.80
CA ALA A 23 12.36 -0.18 13.81
C ALA A 23 12.80 -1.34 14.71
N LEU A 24 13.39 -2.40 14.14
CA LEU A 24 13.92 -3.53 14.90
C LEU A 24 15.05 -3.12 15.85
N ALA A 25 15.98 -2.26 15.38
CA ALA A 25 17.09 -1.76 16.19
C ALA A 25 16.61 -0.87 17.35
N VAL A 26 15.56 -0.09 17.12
CA VAL A 26 14.95 0.77 18.15
C VAL A 26 13.99 0.00 19.07
N GLY A 27 13.50 -1.17 18.64
CA GLY A 27 12.57 -2.00 19.41
C GLY A 27 11.12 -1.52 19.36
N ARG A 28 10.76 -0.61 18.45
CA ARG A 28 9.36 -0.17 18.22
C ARG A 28 9.15 0.38 16.80
N PRO A 29 7.91 0.32 16.27
CA PRO A 29 7.50 1.08 15.09
C PRO A 29 7.72 2.58 15.29
N PHE A 30 8.07 3.30 14.21
CA PHE A 30 8.20 4.74 14.28
C PHE A 30 6.82 5.40 14.14
N ILE A 31 6.42 6.10 15.19
CA ILE A 31 5.21 6.91 15.21
C ILE A 31 5.59 8.28 14.64
N PHE A 32 4.90 8.69 13.57
CA PHE A 32 5.07 9.99 12.95
C PHE A 32 4.07 10.99 13.54
N TYR A 33 4.32 12.29 13.41
CA TYR A 33 3.47 13.31 14.06
C TYR A 33 2.00 13.25 13.62
N ASP A 34 1.72 12.66 12.46
CA ASP A 34 0.37 12.47 11.94
C ASP A 34 -0.26 11.09 12.17
N SER A 35 0.51 10.13 12.69
CA SER A 35 0.08 8.73 12.86
C SER A 35 -1.17 8.59 13.73
N ASP A 36 -1.29 9.39 14.78
CA ASP A 36 -2.46 9.38 15.67
C ASP A 36 -3.74 9.80 14.94
N GLY A 37 -3.62 10.74 14.00
CA GLY A 37 -4.74 11.18 13.17
C GLY A 37 -5.23 10.07 12.23
N TYR A 38 -4.31 9.31 11.61
CA TYR A 38 -4.69 8.14 10.81
C TYR A 38 -5.38 7.08 11.68
N ARG A 39 -4.80 6.78 12.85
CA ARG A 39 -5.35 5.80 13.78
C ARG A 39 -6.77 6.16 14.22
N ALA A 40 -7.01 7.41 14.60
CA ALA A 40 -8.34 7.88 15.01
C ALA A 40 -9.38 7.70 13.89
N ALA A 41 -9.06 8.11 12.65
CA ALA A 41 -9.94 7.92 11.51
C ALA A 41 -10.23 6.43 11.25
N GLY A 42 -9.22 5.57 11.38
CA GLY A 42 -9.36 4.12 11.25
C GLY A 42 -10.32 3.49 12.26
N ILE A 43 -10.20 3.88 13.54
CA ILE A 43 -11.08 3.40 14.60
C ILE A 43 -12.52 3.81 14.35
N SER A 44 -12.76 5.04 13.88
CA SER A 44 -14.10 5.51 13.49
C SER A 44 -14.70 4.68 12.36
N ILE A 45 -13.91 4.30 11.35
CA ILE A 45 -14.39 3.42 10.28
C ILE A 45 -14.69 2.02 10.82
N LEU A 46 -13.78 1.47 11.64
CA LEU A 46 -13.94 0.14 12.20
C LEU A 46 -15.17 0.04 13.12
N SER A 47 -15.47 1.08 13.90
CA SER A 47 -16.67 1.12 14.73
C SER A 47 -17.96 1.23 13.91
N LEU A 48 -17.96 1.99 12.80
CA LEU A 48 -19.07 2.02 11.85
C LEU A 48 -19.33 0.63 11.24
N LEU A 49 -18.27 -0.05 10.79
CA LEU A 49 -18.37 -1.40 10.22
C LEU A 49 -18.91 -2.42 11.24
N HIS A 50 -18.43 -2.37 12.48
CA HIS A 50 -18.98 -3.19 13.57
C HIS A 50 -20.45 -2.86 13.85
N GLY A 51 -20.84 -1.58 13.85
CA GLY A 51 -22.24 -1.17 14.04
C GLY A 51 -23.17 -1.69 12.93
N ILE A 52 -22.72 -1.63 11.67
CA ILE A 52 -23.45 -2.21 10.54
C ILE A 52 -23.56 -3.73 10.70
N GLY A 53 -22.45 -4.41 11.02
CA GLY A 53 -22.44 -5.86 11.25
C GLY A 53 -23.37 -6.28 12.40
N ALA A 54 -23.35 -5.56 13.51
CA ALA A 54 -24.23 -5.77 14.64
C ALA A 54 -25.72 -5.66 14.27
N ARG A 55 -26.08 -4.66 13.45
CA ARG A 55 -27.45 -4.48 12.95
C ARG A 55 -27.89 -5.59 11.99
N LEU A 56 -26.99 -6.06 11.14
CA LEU A 56 -27.28 -7.09 10.15
C LEU A 56 -27.30 -8.51 10.74
N PHE A 57 -26.46 -8.77 11.74
CA PHE A 57 -26.21 -10.13 12.27
C PHE A 57 -26.57 -10.29 13.75
N GLY A 58 -27.29 -9.32 14.34
CA GLY A 58 -27.88 -9.42 15.68
C GLY A 58 -26.87 -9.45 16.84
N GLY A 59 -25.64 -9.00 16.63
CA GLY A 59 -24.59 -9.02 17.66
C GLY A 59 -24.63 -7.79 18.56
N HIS A 60 -24.70 -7.98 19.88
CA HIS A 60 -24.41 -6.94 20.86
C HIS A 60 -22.90 -6.92 21.14
N GLY A 61 -22.13 -6.34 20.22
CA GLY A 61 -20.71 -6.06 20.47
C GLY A 61 -20.56 -4.90 21.46
N PRO A 62 -19.47 -4.86 22.25
CA PRO A 62 -19.22 -3.75 23.15
C PRO A 62 -19.16 -2.46 22.33
N VAL A 63 -19.93 -1.46 22.75
CA VAL A 63 -19.75 -0.09 22.29
C VAL A 63 -18.35 0.29 22.71
N VAL A 64 -17.41 0.34 21.75
CA VAL A 64 -16.09 0.88 22.00
C VAL A 64 -16.34 2.33 22.42
N GLU A 65 -16.23 2.60 23.73
CA GLU A 65 -16.30 3.96 24.27
C GLU A 65 -15.36 4.82 23.44
N SER A 66 -15.92 5.84 22.81
CA SER A 66 -15.23 6.74 21.91
C SER A 66 -14.24 7.58 22.73
N TRP A 67 -13.07 7.02 23.00
CA TRP A 67 -11.89 7.80 23.35
C TRP A 67 -11.37 8.48 22.08
N SER A 68 -12.15 9.43 21.56
CA SER A 68 -11.67 10.35 20.56
C SER A 68 -11.77 11.76 21.14
N MET A 69 -10.61 12.38 21.31
CA MET A 69 -10.48 13.84 21.45
C MET A 69 -11.16 14.58 20.26
N PHE A 70 -11.55 13.83 19.23
CA PHE A 70 -12.42 14.18 18.11
C PHE A 70 -13.77 13.47 18.23
N ALA A 71 -14.62 13.87 19.17
CA ALA A 71 -16.00 13.43 19.19
C ALA A 71 -16.62 13.70 17.80
N ALA A 72 -17.15 12.65 17.16
CA ALA A 72 -17.81 12.74 15.88
C ALA A 72 -18.99 13.72 16.00
N GLY A 73 -18.83 14.94 15.47
CA GLY A 73 -19.88 15.95 15.61
C GLY A 73 -19.65 17.26 14.86
N SER A 74 -18.41 17.65 14.56
CA SER A 74 -18.16 18.85 13.74
C SER A 74 -17.74 18.47 12.33
N ALA A 75 -18.30 19.16 11.32
CA ALA A 75 -17.84 19.08 9.92
C ALA A 75 -16.33 19.35 9.79
N GLU A 76 -15.77 20.10 10.75
CA GLU A 76 -14.34 20.37 10.90
C GLU A 76 -13.51 19.12 11.25
N SER A 77 -14.01 18.24 12.12
CA SER A 77 -13.37 16.95 12.43
C SER A 77 -13.36 16.00 11.22
N LEU A 78 -14.41 16.06 10.39
CA LEU A 78 -14.53 15.26 9.17
C LEU A 78 -13.66 15.81 8.03
N SER A 79 -13.51 17.13 7.92
CA SER A 79 -12.54 17.75 6.99
C SER A 79 -11.09 17.51 7.44
N PHE A 80 -10.82 17.54 8.74
CA PHE A 80 -9.52 17.20 9.32
C PHE A 80 -9.17 15.71 9.14
N MET A 81 -10.14 14.80 9.35
CA MET A 81 -9.98 13.37 9.08
C MET A 81 -9.94 13.04 7.57
N GLY A 82 -10.71 13.74 6.73
CA GLY A 82 -10.71 13.58 5.28
C GLY A 82 -9.38 14.01 4.63
N ALA A 83 -8.65 14.93 5.25
CA ALA A 83 -7.28 15.29 4.87
C ALA A 83 -6.25 14.20 5.26
N ARG A 84 -6.57 13.31 6.21
CA ARG A 84 -5.66 12.29 6.74
C ARG A 84 -6.12 10.89 6.33
N SER A 85 -5.67 10.47 5.16
CA SER A 85 -5.76 9.10 4.62
C SER A 85 -6.57 8.07 5.44
N PRO A 86 -7.91 8.09 5.33
CA PRO A 86 -8.79 7.33 6.21
C PRO A 86 -8.64 5.81 6.03
N THR A 87 -8.36 5.37 4.80
CA THR A 87 -8.16 3.96 4.47
C THR A 87 -6.82 3.44 5.00
N TYR A 88 -5.78 4.28 5.07
CA TYR A 88 -4.54 3.92 5.78
C TYR A 88 -4.80 3.80 7.28
N GLY A 89 -5.62 4.71 7.83
CA GLY A 89 -6.11 4.61 9.20
C GLY A 89 -6.78 3.27 9.51
N LEU A 90 -7.70 2.83 8.66
CA LEU A 90 -8.35 1.52 8.80
C LEU A 90 -7.35 0.37 8.80
N PHE A 91 -6.32 0.44 7.94
CA PHE A 91 -5.24 -0.56 7.93
C PHE A 91 -4.46 -0.62 9.25
N LEU A 92 -4.19 0.54 9.87
CA LEU A 92 -3.58 0.58 11.21
C LEU A 92 -4.52 0.01 12.28
N ALA A 93 -5.79 0.42 12.29
CA ALA A 93 -6.78 -0.06 13.26
C ALA A 93 -6.98 -1.59 13.19
N LEU A 94 -7.01 -2.16 11.98
CA LEU A 94 -7.09 -3.61 11.78
C LEU A 94 -5.83 -4.33 12.29
N SER A 95 -4.66 -3.74 12.10
CA SER A 95 -3.40 -4.30 12.60
C SER A 95 -3.32 -4.28 14.12
N GLU A 96 -3.82 -3.22 14.76
CA GLU A 96 -3.97 -3.15 16.21
C GLU A 96 -4.98 -4.17 16.73
N ALA A 97 -6.14 -4.31 16.07
CA ALA A 97 -7.15 -5.30 16.42
C ALA A 97 -6.62 -6.74 16.26
N ALA A 98 -5.71 -6.97 15.32
CA ALA A 98 -4.99 -8.23 15.16
C ALA A 98 -3.87 -8.43 16.21
N GLY A 99 -3.64 -7.43 17.07
CA GLY A 99 -2.81 -7.51 18.28
C GLY A 99 -1.56 -6.64 18.25
N SER A 100 -1.17 -6.03 17.13
CA SER A 100 0.08 -5.26 17.06
C SER A 100 0.26 -4.38 15.83
N LEU A 101 0.77 -3.16 16.02
CA LEU A 101 1.22 -2.27 14.93
C LEU A 101 2.44 -2.81 14.16
N TRP A 102 3.17 -3.77 14.73
CA TRP A 102 4.23 -4.48 13.99
C TRP A 102 3.69 -5.21 12.76
N ILE A 103 2.41 -5.61 12.78
CA ILE A 103 1.74 -6.23 11.64
C ILE A 103 1.65 -5.24 10.49
N ALA A 104 1.18 -4.01 10.74
CA ALA A 104 1.10 -2.97 9.73
C ALA A 104 2.48 -2.69 9.10
N LEU A 105 3.48 -2.52 9.97
CA LEU A 105 4.85 -2.21 9.60
C LEU A 105 5.50 -3.34 8.77
N TYR A 106 5.27 -4.59 9.14
CA TYR A 106 5.76 -5.73 8.37
C TYR A 106 5.03 -5.89 7.04
N LEU A 107 3.70 -5.70 7.00
CA LEU A 107 2.91 -5.83 5.78
C LEU A 107 3.26 -4.76 4.74
N GLN A 108 3.48 -3.51 5.15
CA GLN A 108 3.91 -2.45 4.21
C GLN A 108 5.32 -2.72 3.67
N ALA A 109 6.25 -3.19 4.51
CA ALA A 109 7.58 -3.60 4.07
C ALA A 109 7.54 -4.83 3.16
N LEU A 110 6.64 -5.78 3.43
CA LEU A 110 6.41 -6.96 2.61
C LEU A 110 5.88 -6.59 1.22
N ALA A 111 4.96 -5.62 1.14
CA ALA A 111 4.47 -5.11 -0.14
C ALA A 111 5.61 -4.52 -0.99
N VAL A 112 6.47 -3.71 -0.39
CA VAL A 112 7.65 -3.13 -1.06
C VAL A 112 8.62 -4.24 -1.49
N ALA A 113 9.00 -5.13 -0.58
CA ALA A 113 9.91 -6.24 -0.85
C ALA A 113 9.39 -7.13 -1.99
N TRP A 114 8.08 -7.41 -2.01
CA TRP A 114 7.42 -8.19 -3.03
C TRP A 114 7.38 -7.48 -4.39
N LEU A 115 7.13 -6.17 -4.42
CA LEU A 115 7.19 -5.39 -5.66
C LEU A 115 8.59 -5.33 -6.24
N VAL A 116 9.62 -5.16 -5.40
CA VAL A 116 11.03 -5.20 -5.83
C VAL A 116 11.36 -6.59 -6.40
N TRP A 117 10.91 -7.67 -5.76
CA TRP A 117 11.06 -9.02 -6.28
C TRP A 117 10.41 -9.17 -7.65
N THR A 118 9.17 -8.72 -7.77
CA THR A 118 8.35 -8.81 -8.99
C THR A 118 8.98 -8.02 -10.13
N TRP A 119 9.47 -6.81 -9.85
CA TRP A 119 10.21 -5.98 -10.78
C TRP A 119 11.51 -6.63 -11.23
N LEU A 120 12.32 -7.14 -10.31
CA LEU A 120 13.59 -7.79 -10.67
C LEU A 120 13.35 -9.02 -11.55
N ARG A 121 12.33 -9.83 -11.24
CA ARG A 121 11.94 -11.00 -12.05
C ARG A 121 11.43 -10.62 -13.45
N ALA A 122 10.80 -9.46 -13.59
CA ALA A 122 10.30 -8.96 -14.87
C ALA A 122 11.40 -8.28 -15.71
N ALA A 123 12.25 -7.47 -15.09
CA ALA A 123 13.27 -6.67 -15.74
C ALA A 123 14.56 -7.46 -16.03
N ALA A 124 14.95 -8.38 -15.14
CA ALA A 124 16.14 -9.21 -15.26
C ALA A 124 15.84 -10.68 -14.92
N PRO A 125 15.16 -11.45 -15.80
CA PRO A 125 14.70 -12.81 -15.48
C PRO A 125 15.81 -13.82 -15.11
N ALA A 126 17.03 -13.58 -15.60
CA ALA A 126 18.21 -14.39 -15.30
C ALA A 126 18.74 -14.19 -13.87
N SER A 127 18.28 -13.14 -13.17
CA SER A 127 18.69 -12.88 -11.80
C SER A 127 18.07 -13.90 -10.82
N GLY A 128 18.92 -14.41 -9.93
CA GLY A 128 18.53 -15.33 -8.86
C GLY A 128 18.24 -14.62 -7.54
N VAL A 129 17.88 -15.41 -6.52
CA VAL A 129 17.59 -14.93 -5.15
C VAL A 129 18.74 -14.10 -4.57
N ARG A 130 20.00 -14.47 -4.86
CA ARG A 130 21.17 -13.72 -4.38
C ARG A 130 21.18 -12.28 -4.89
N ALA A 131 20.89 -12.06 -6.16
CA ALA A 131 20.84 -10.72 -6.75
C ALA A 131 19.73 -9.88 -6.12
N TYR A 132 18.58 -10.48 -5.86
CA TYR A 132 17.48 -9.83 -5.13
C TYR A 132 17.89 -9.39 -3.72
N LEU A 133 18.49 -10.29 -2.94
CA LEU A 133 18.90 -9.96 -1.57
C LEU A 133 20.00 -8.88 -1.55
N ILE A 134 20.95 -8.93 -2.48
CA ILE A 134 21.96 -7.86 -2.65
C ILE A 134 21.28 -6.53 -2.99
N LEU A 135 20.30 -6.52 -3.89
CA LEU A 135 19.56 -5.31 -4.24
C LEU A 135 18.82 -4.74 -3.01
N VAL A 136 18.08 -5.57 -2.27
CA VAL A 136 17.37 -5.10 -1.06
C VAL A 136 18.34 -4.62 0.00
N ALA A 137 19.47 -5.30 0.20
CA ALA A 137 20.51 -4.85 1.13
C ALA A 137 21.13 -3.52 0.69
N ALA A 138 21.39 -3.33 -0.60
CA ALA A 138 21.87 -2.07 -1.14
C ALA A 138 20.83 -0.95 -0.94
N LEU A 139 19.54 -1.22 -1.18
CA LEU A 139 18.47 -0.26 -0.91
C LEU A 139 18.39 0.08 0.59
N ALA A 140 18.50 -0.91 1.47
CA ALA A 140 18.46 -0.72 2.91
C ALA A 140 19.69 0.05 3.45
N ALA A 141 20.85 -0.07 2.81
CA ALA A 141 22.08 0.60 3.23
C ALA A 141 22.27 2.00 2.61
N ALA A 142 21.83 2.18 1.37
CA ALA A 142 22.16 3.37 0.56
C ALA A 142 21.00 4.35 0.37
N THR A 143 19.82 4.07 0.93
CA THR A 143 18.64 4.93 0.75
C THR A 143 17.89 5.17 2.06
N SER A 144 16.94 6.10 2.06
CA SER A 144 16.02 6.33 3.18
C SER A 144 14.88 5.32 3.26
N LEU A 145 14.77 4.37 2.32
CA LEU A 145 13.70 3.38 2.25
C LEU A 145 13.42 2.67 3.57
N PRO A 146 14.42 2.16 4.33
CA PRO A 146 14.11 1.42 5.55
C PRO A 146 13.56 2.30 6.67
N PHE A 147 13.83 3.61 6.65
CA PHE A 147 13.21 4.57 7.56
C PHE A 147 11.75 4.76 7.17
N PHE A 148 11.44 5.03 5.89
CA PHE A 148 10.06 5.13 5.40
C PHE A 148 9.24 3.86 5.65
N ALA A 149 9.85 2.68 5.49
CA ALA A 149 9.23 1.40 5.82
C ALA A 149 9.01 1.19 7.33
N SER A 150 9.76 1.90 8.18
CA SER A 150 9.63 1.85 9.64
C SER A 150 8.63 2.86 10.21
N PHE A 151 8.21 3.86 9.43
CA PHE A 151 7.19 4.82 9.85
C PHE A 151 5.78 4.29 9.62
N LEU A 152 4.89 4.52 10.59
CA LEU A 152 3.45 4.31 10.45
C LEU A 152 2.81 5.49 9.70
N MET A 153 3.20 5.65 8.44
CA MET A 153 2.69 6.68 7.55
C MET A 153 2.37 6.12 6.14
N PRO A 154 1.40 6.71 5.42
CA PRO A 154 0.99 6.23 4.11
C PRO A 154 1.99 6.53 2.99
N ASP A 155 2.95 7.44 3.19
CA ASP A 155 3.85 7.99 2.17
C ASP A 155 4.62 6.90 1.40
N LEU A 156 4.98 5.81 2.06
CA LEU A 156 5.63 4.65 1.45
C LEU A 156 4.80 4.08 0.28
N PHE A 157 3.48 4.09 0.39
CA PHE A 157 2.58 3.56 -0.62
C PHE A 157 2.57 4.37 -1.92
N THR A 158 3.13 5.58 -1.92
CA THR A 158 3.42 6.32 -3.16
C THR A 158 4.40 5.57 -4.04
N SER A 159 5.48 5.06 -3.44
CA SER A 159 6.49 4.27 -4.16
C SER A 159 5.91 2.93 -4.64
N VAL A 160 5.03 2.32 -3.83
CA VAL A 160 4.28 1.10 -4.16
C VAL A 160 3.37 1.35 -5.37
N ALA A 161 2.62 2.45 -5.38
CA ALA A 161 1.77 2.86 -6.48
C ALA A 161 2.57 3.10 -7.77
N LEU A 162 3.67 3.87 -7.69
CA LEU A 162 4.50 4.18 -8.84
C LEU A 162 5.12 2.92 -9.45
N LEU A 163 5.73 2.06 -8.64
CA LEU A 163 6.33 0.82 -9.12
C LEU A 163 5.26 -0.15 -9.65
N GLY A 164 4.10 -0.25 -8.99
CA GLY A 164 2.97 -1.05 -9.45
C GLY A 164 2.43 -0.59 -10.80
N ALA A 165 2.29 0.72 -11.00
CA ALA A 165 1.90 1.31 -12.28
C ALA A 165 2.92 1.00 -13.38
N VAL A 166 4.22 1.16 -13.11
CA VAL A 166 5.29 0.82 -14.06
C VAL A 166 5.25 -0.66 -14.42
N LEU A 167 5.05 -1.56 -13.45
CA LEU A 167 4.93 -3.00 -13.69
C LEU A 167 3.77 -3.34 -14.64
N LEU A 168 2.60 -2.75 -14.43
CA LEU A 168 1.41 -2.99 -15.27
C LEU A 168 1.55 -2.37 -16.66
N LEU A 169 2.25 -1.24 -16.80
CA LEU A 169 2.42 -0.55 -18.09
C LEU A 169 3.56 -1.13 -18.94
N VAL A 170 4.71 -1.39 -18.32
CA VAL A 170 5.96 -1.75 -19.02
C VAL A 170 6.15 -3.26 -19.10
N TYR A 171 5.73 -4.00 -18.07
CA TYR A 171 5.95 -5.44 -17.97
C TYR A 171 4.68 -6.32 -17.89
N PRO A 172 3.51 -5.95 -18.44
CA PRO A 172 2.30 -6.75 -18.28
C PRO A 172 2.48 -8.18 -18.80
N ASP A 173 3.13 -8.33 -19.96
CA ASP A 173 3.34 -9.61 -20.63
C ASP A 173 4.37 -10.51 -19.92
N LYS A 174 5.13 -9.97 -18.95
CA LYS A 174 6.11 -10.71 -18.12
C LYS A 174 5.54 -11.14 -16.78
N LEU A 175 4.36 -10.62 -16.41
CA LEU A 175 3.69 -10.91 -15.15
C LEU A 175 2.66 -12.02 -15.34
N SER A 176 2.59 -12.95 -14.39
CA SER A 176 1.47 -13.89 -14.32
C SER A 176 0.16 -13.14 -14.08
N ARG A 177 -0.99 -13.68 -14.50
CA ARG A 177 -2.30 -13.05 -14.22
C ARG A 177 -2.52 -12.80 -12.72
N ARG A 178 -2.07 -13.72 -11.86
CA ARG A 178 -2.16 -13.56 -10.40
C ARG A 178 -1.31 -12.38 -9.91
N SER A 179 -0.09 -12.26 -10.42
CA SER A 179 0.80 -11.13 -10.13
C SER A 179 0.21 -9.81 -10.64
N GLN A 180 -0.38 -9.78 -11.83
CA GLN A 180 -1.05 -8.58 -12.37
C GLN A 180 -2.20 -8.14 -11.47
N VAL A 181 -3.08 -9.07 -11.07
CA VAL A 181 -4.20 -8.76 -10.16
C VAL A 181 -3.68 -8.28 -8.80
N ALA A 182 -2.65 -8.92 -8.24
CA ALA A 182 -2.07 -8.49 -6.97
C ALA A 182 -1.42 -7.09 -7.06
N VAL A 183 -0.68 -6.79 -8.13
CA VAL A 183 -0.12 -5.45 -8.38
C VAL A 183 -1.24 -4.43 -8.58
N TRP A 184 -2.30 -4.78 -9.30
CA TRP A 184 -3.46 -3.92 -9.53
C TRP A 184 -4.18 -3.57 -8.22
N LEU A 185 -4.42 -4.57 -7.35
CA LEU A 185 -5.02 -4.36 -6.04
C LEU A 185 -4.14 -3.50 -5.14
N LEU A 186 -2.83 -3.77 -5.10
CA LEU A 186 -1.88 -2.95 -4.34
C LEU A 186 -1.85 -1.52 -4.84
N LEU A 187 -1.86 -1.31 -6.16
CA LEU A 187 -1.95 0.02 -6.76
C LEU A 187 -3.25 0.71 -6.31
N ALA A 188 -4.41 0.08 -6.50
CA ALA A 188 -5.70 0.66 -6.12
C ALA A 188 -5.76 1.06 -4.63
N VAL A 189 -5.30 0.17 -3.73
CA VAL A 189 -5.23 0.46 -2.29
C VAL A 189 -4.27 1.59 -1.99
N SER A 190 -3.09 1.60 -2.61
CA SER A 190 -2.09 2.67 -2.42
C SER A 190 -2.63 4.05 -2.79
N LEU A 191 -3.51 4.12 -3.80
CA LEU A 191 -4.13 5.37 -4.22
C LEU A 191 -5.20 5.88 -3.25
N THR A 192 -5.84 4.99 -2.49
CA THR A 192 -6.72 5.45 -1.40
C THR A 192 -5.89 5.95 -0.22
N PHE A 193 -4.66 5.43 -0.04
CA PHE A 193 -3.79 5.77 1.07
C PHE A 193 -3.11 7.15 0.95
N HIS A 194 -2.97 7.73 -0.23
CA HIS A 194 -2.33 9.04 -0.32
C HIS A 194 -2.77 9.81 -1.57
N THR A 195 -3.88 10.53 -1.48
CA THR A 195 -4.45 11.30 -2.60
C THR A 195 -3.54 12.43 -3.05
N SER A 196 -2.72 13.00 -2.17
CA SER A 196 -1.80 14.10 -2.53
C SER A 196 -0.75 13.71 -3.58
N ASN A 197 -0.52 12.41 -3.80
CA ASN A 197 0.46 11.92 -4.78
C ASN A 197 -0.15 11.59 -6.15
N LEU A 198 -1.43 11.92 -6.36
CA LEU A 198 -2.09 11.79 -7.66
C LEU A 198 -1.39 12.58 -8.76
N LEU A 199 -0.82 13.76 -8.45
CA LEU A 199 -0.06 14.54 -9.42
C LEU A 199 1.25 13.86 -9.82
N ALA A 200 2.01 13.34 -8.86
CA ALA A 200 3.25 12.61 -9.12
C ALA A 200 2.98 11.34 -9.94
N LEU A 201 1.94 10.60 -9.57
CA LEU A 201 1.49 9.45 -10.34
C LEU A 201 1.07 9.85 -11.75
N ALA A 202 0.23 10.88 -11.91
CA ALA A 202 -0.21 11.35 -13.22
C ALA A 202 0.97 11.75 -14.10
N ALA A 203 1.96 12.45 -13.56
CA ALA A 203 3.17 12.83 -14.28
C ALA A 203 3.94 11.59 -14.79
N VAL A 204 4.16 10.60 -13.92
CA VAL A 204 4.85 9.34 -14.31
C VAL A 204 4.02 8.54 -15.32
N LEU A 205 2.71 8.44 -15.12
CA LEU A 205 1.81 7.75 -16.05
C LEU A 205 1.81 8.42 -17.43
N MET A 206 1.74 9.75 -17.49
CA MET A 206 1.82 10.51 -18.75
C MET A 206 3.16 10.30 -19.43
N LEU A 207 4.28 10.35 -18.69
CA LEU A 207 5.61 10.13 -19.24
C LEU A 207 5.75 8.70 -19.80
N VAL A 208 5.38 7.68 -19.03
CA VAL A 208 5.44 6.28 -19.46
C VAL A 208 4.52 6.04 -20.65
N PHE A 209 3.31 6.61 -20.63
CA PHE A 209 2.38 6.53 -21.75
C PHE A 209 2.95 7.17 -23.02
N ALA A 210 3.52 8.38 -22.92
CA ALA A 210 4.16 9.05 -24.05
C ALA A 210 5.29 8.19 -24.64
N VAL A 211 6.16 7.63 -23.79
CA VAL A 211 7.23 6.72 -24.22
C VAL A 211 6.65 5.47 -24.91
N LEU A 212 5.56 4.90 -24.40
CA LEU A 212 4.90 3.74 -25.01
C LEU A 212 4.25 4.09 -26.36
N VAL A 213 3.63 5.26 -26.50
CA VAL A 213 3.05 5.73 -27.76
C VAL A 213 4.13 5.88 -28.81
N VAL A 214 5.27 6.50 -28.46
CA VAL A 214 6.41 6.65 -29.38
C VAL A 214 6.98 5.29 -29.80
N ARG A 215 7.07 4.32 -28.88
CA ARG A 215 7.68 3.00 -29.17
C ARG A 215 6.77 1.99 -29.83
N THR A 216 5.47 2.03 -29.56
CA THR A 216 4.53 0.96 -29.93
C THR A 216 3.29 1.45 -30.67
N GLY A 217 3.12 2.76 -30.82
CA GLY A 217 1.92 3.38 -31.38
C GLY A 217 0.80 3.55 -30.35
N LEU A 218 -0.19 4.39 -30.71
CA LEU A 218 -1.26 4.80 -29.80
C LEU A 218 -2.18 3.65 -29.36
N ARG A 219 -2.58 2.77 -30.29
CA ARG A 219 -3.52 1.68 -29.99
C ARG A 219 -2.96 0.66 -28.99
N PRO A 220 -1.73 0.12 -29.15
CA PRO A 220 -1.14 -0.78 -28.16
C PRO A 220 -0.88 -0.10 -26.81
N ALA A 221 -0.43 1.17 -26.83
CA ALA A 221 -0.22 1.95 -25.60
C ALA A 221 -1.54 2.15 -24.82
N ALA A 222 -2.63 2.50 -25.51
CA ALA A 222 -3.94 2.66 -24.90
C ALA A 222 -4.46 1.35 -24.28
N ARG A 223 -4.34 0.22 -25.00
CA ARG A 223 -4.76 -1.09 -24.48
C ARG A 223 -3.98 -1.51 -23.24
N ARG A 224 -2.66 -1.28 -23.23
CA ARG A 224 -1.79 -1.55 -22.07
C ARG A 224 -2.11 -0.66 -20.88
N SER A 225 -2.53 0.57 -21.15
CA SER A 225 -2.87 1.55 -20.10
C SER A 225 -4.25 1.35 -19.49
N ALA A 226 -5.12 0.55 -20.11
CA ALA A 226 -6.49 0.33 -19.62
C ALA A 226 -6.53 -0.25 -18.19
N ALA A 227 -5.67 -1.23 -17.89
CA ALA A 227 -5.62 -1.85 -16.55
C ALA A 227 -5.16 -0.85 -15.47
N THR A 228 -4.10 -0.08 -15.76
CA THR A 228 -3.59 0.95 -14.87
C THR A 228 -4.60 2.10 -14.71
N GLY A 229 -5.23 2.54 -15.81
CA GLY A 229 -6.30 3.54 -15.78
C GLY A 229 -7.50 3.09 -14.94
N ALA A 230 -7.91 1.82 -15.05
CA ALA A 230 -8.97 1.26 -14.21
C ALA A 230 -8.58 1.23 -12.73
N ALA A 231 -7.32 0.93 -12.38
CA ALA A 231 -6.84 0.99 -10.99
C ALA A 231 -6.90 2.42 -10.45
N VAL A 232 -6.47 3.40 -11.26
CA VAL A 232 -6.50 4.82 -10.91
C VAL A 232 -7.94 5.29 -10.70
N LEU A 233 -8.85 4.96 -11.62
CA LEU A 233 -10.27 5.27 -11.48
C LEU A 233 -10.87 4.62 -10.23
N ALA A 234 -10.57 3.35 -9.96
CA ALA A 234 -11.05 2.68 -8.75
C ALA A 234 -10.55 3.37 -7.46
N GLY A 235 -9.26 3.73 -7.42
CA GLY A 235 -8.68 4.46 -6.29
C GLY A 235 -9.32 5.85 -6.10
N LEU A 236 -9.51 6.60 -7.19
CA LEU A 236 -10.18 7.90 -7.18
C LEU A 236 -11.64 7.82 -6.74
N LEU A 237 -12.40 6.85 -7.26
CA LEU A 237 -13.79 6.63 -6.88
C LEU A 237 -13.90 6.28 -5.39
N ALA A 238 -13.00 5.42 -4.88
CA ALA A 238 -12.95 5.10 -3.45
C ALA A 238 -12.63 6.34 -2.61
N ALA A 239 -11.68 7.18 -3.06
CA ALA A 239 -11.33 8.42 -2.37
C ALA A 239 -12.48 9.45 -2.35
N VAL A 240 -13.27 9.54 -3.43
CA VAL A 240 -14.45 10.43 -3.52
C VAL A 240 -15.66 9.86 -2.76
N ALA A 241 -15.83 8.54 -2.74
CA ALA A 241 -16.94 7.90 -2.03
C ALA A 241 -16.83 8.07 -0.51
N TYR A 242 -15.62 8.10 0.05
CA TYR A 242 -15.42 8.22 1.49
C TYR A 242 -16.06 9.48 2.10
N PRO A 243 -15.79 10.72 1.63
CA PRO A 243 -16.45 11.92 2.15
C PRO A 243 -17.97 11.92 1.99
N LEU A 244 -18.52 11.17 1.04
CA LEU A 244 -19.96 11.06 0.82
C LEU A 244 -20.62 10.07 1.79
N ALA A 245 -19.90 9.02 2.20
CA ALA A 245 -20.41 7.98 3.10
C ALA A 245 -20.36 8.37 4.58
N VAL A 246 -19.53 9.34 4.95
CA VAL A 246 -19.34 9.80 6.34
C VAL A 246 -20.09 11.12 6.64
N ARG A 247 -20.88 11.64 5.67
CA ARG A 247 -21.85 12.73 5.90
C ARG A 247 -23.15 12.16 6.46
#